data_AF-A0A1F7I4A1-F1
#
_entry.id   AF-A0A1F7I4A1-F1
#
_cell.length_a   1.000
_cell.length_b   1.000
_cell.length_c   1.000
_cell.angle_alpha   90.00
_cell.angle_beta   90.00
_cell.angle_gamma   90.00
#
_symmetry.space_group_name_H-M   'P 1'
#
loop_
_entity.id
_entity.type
_entity.pdbx_description
1 polymer ?
#
loop_
_entity_poly.entity_id
_entity_poly.type
_entity_poly.pdbx_seq_one_letter_code
_entity_poly.pdbx_strand_id
1 'polypeptide(L)'
;MKPNKILIILIFLFSLITIPLGQKIWSNAPGMQPNSTQLLFFMGISFFEAMSFAAGICFLLFAWPLLKKVSKKSKDLVILTYLSIAWSLLSWWPHDRLHAHVGDNLDSLIWIEYSFHVSLIFAAVVIGYFFYTVILERNLK
;
A
#
# COMPACT_ATOMS: atom_id res chain seq x y z
N MET A 1 -13.71 18.98 5.62
CA MET A 1 -12.56 19.37 4.77
C MET A 1 -12.79 18.81 3.38
N LYS A 2 -12.88 19.64 2.33
CA LYS A 2 -12.97 19.13 0.95
C LYS A 2 -11.67 18.37 0.63
N PRO A 3 -11.70 17.23 -0.08
CA PRO A 3 -10.46 16.59 -0.53
C PRO A 3 -9.67 17.63 -1.32
N ASN A 4 -8.42 17.86 -0.91
CA ASN A 4 -7.58 18.85 -1.56
C ASN A 4 -7.36 18.38 -3.00
N LYS A 5 -7.89 19.13 -3.99
CA LYS A 5 -7.77 18.78 -5.42
C LYS A 5 -6.31 18.50 -5.81
N ILE A 6 -5.36 19.18 -5.16
CA ILE A 6 -3.92 18.98 -5.33
C ILE A 6 -3.52 17.54 -4.97
N LEU A 7 -4.02 16.98 -3.87
CA LEU A 7 -3.70 15.62 -3.45
C LEU A 7 -4.18 14.59 -4.47
N ILE A 8 -5.39 14.77 -5.01
CA ILE A 8 -5.94 13.90 -6.05
C ILE A 8 -5.08 13.96 -7.32
N ILE A 9 -4.68 15.17 -7.73
CA ILE A 9 -3.80 15.36 -8.89
C ILE A 9 -2.45 14.68 -8.67
N LEU A 10 -1.84 14.85 -7.50
CA LEU A 10 -0.56 14.21 -7.18
C LEU A 10 -0.65 12.69 -7.21
N ILE A 11 -1.71 12.11 -6.64
CA ILE A 11 -1.94 10.66 -6.69
C ILE A 11 -2.03 10.19 -8.15
N PHE A 12 -2.80 10.89 -8.98
CA PHE A 12 -2.96 10.53 -10.38
C PHE A 12 -1.63 10.61 -11.15
N LEU A 13 -0.88 11.72 -10.99
CA LEU A 13 0.41 11.90 -11.65
C LEU A 13 1.45 10.85 -11.24
N PHE A 14 1.53 10.54 -9.94
CA PHE A 14 2.44 9.49 -9.46
C PHE A 14 2.03 8.11 -9.98
N SER A 15 0.73 7.82 -10.06
CA SER A 15 0.22 6.54 -10.59
C SER A 15 0.68 6.30 -12.04
N LEU A 16 0.65 7.34 -12.88
CA LEU A 16 1.10 7.26 -14.27
C LEU A 16 2.60 6.95 -14.41
N ILE A 17 3.41 7.35 -13.42
CA ILE A 17 4.85 7.06 -13.37
C ILE A 17 5.10 5.65 -12.83
N THR A 18 4.33 5.23 -11.82
CA THR A 18 4.49 3.94 -11.13
C THR A 18 4.26 2.73 -12.05
N ILE A 19 3.31 2.82 -12.99
CA ILE A 19 3.00 1.73 -13.92
C ILE A 19 4.22 1.32 -14.79
N PRO A 20 4.81 2.21 -15.61
CA PRO A 20 5.96 1.86 -16.45
C PRO A 20 7.22 1.58 -15.61
N LEU A 21 7.35 2.22 -14.44
CA LEU A 21 8.47 1.96 -13.53
C LEU A 21 8.45 0.51 -13.02
N GLY A 22 7.28 -0.05 -12.74
CA GLY A 22 7.14 -1.41 -12.23
C GLY A 22 7.71 -2.45 -13.18
N GLN A 23 7.38 -2.35 -14.47
CA GLN A 23 7.91 -3.25 -15.51
C GLN A 23 9.43 -3.11 -15.70
N LYS A 24 9.97 -1.92 -15.47
CA LYS A 24 11.42 -1.66 -15.59
C LYS A 24 12.21 -2.24 -14.41
N ILE A 25 11.66 -2.18 -13.20
CA ILE A 25 12.30 -2.72 -11.99
C ILE A 25 12.14 -4.25 -11.94
N TRP A 26 10.94 -4.73 -12.23
CA TRP A 26 10.56 -6.15 -12.19
C TRP A 26 9.97 -6.56 -13.54
N SER A 27 10.82 -7.05 -14.43
CA SER A 27 10.39 -7.60 -15.72
C SER A 27 9.58 -8.87 -15.51
N ASN A 28 8.52 -9.09 -16.29
CA ASN A 28 7.74 -10.32 -16.20
C ASN A 28 8.61 -11.57 -16.44
N ALA A 29 8.22 -12.67 -15.79
CA ALA A 29 8.82 -13.98 -16.03
C ALA A 29 8.68 -14.41 -17.51
N PRO A 30 9.65 -15.15 -18.07
CA PRO A 30 9.56 -15.68 -19.43
C PRO A 30 8.30 -16.52 -19.64
N GLY A 31 7.69 -16.43 -20.83
CA GLY A 31 6.52 -17.24 -21.19
C GLY A 31 5.17 -16.65 -20.74
N MET A 32 5.15 -15.58 -19.95
CA MET A 32 3.91 -14.89 -19.57
C MET A 32 3.35 -14.10 -20.76
N GLN A 33 2.33 -14.64 -21.44
CA GLN A 33 1.69 -14.04 -22.61
C GLN A 33 0.16 -13.96 -22.40
N PRO A 34 -0.34 -12.93 -21.72
CA PRO A 34 -1.77 -12.77 -21.51
C PRO A 34 -2.50 -12.48 -22.83
N ASN A 35 -3.68 -13.06 -23.02
CA ASN A 35 -4.56 -12.68 -24.12
C ASN A 35 -5.12 -11.26 -23.91
N SER A 36 -5.76 -10.69 -24.94
CA SER A 36 -6.25 -9.31 -24.91
C SER A 36 -7.19 -9.02 -23.74
N THR A 37 -8.05 -9.97 -23.37
CA THR A 37 -8.98 -9.81 -22.25
C THR A 37 -8.24 -9.84 -20.91
N GLN A 38 -7.33 -10.79 -20.71
CA GLN A 38 -6.50 -10.87 -19.52
C GLN A 38 -5.64 -9.61 -19.35
N LEU A 39 -5.07 -9.11 -20.45
CA LEU A 39 -4.27 -7.89 -20.45
C LEU A 39 -5.08 -6.68 -19.96
N LEU A 40 -6.33 -6.53 -20.39
CA LEU A 40 -7.21 -5.46 -19.92
C LEU A 40 -7.47 -5.55 -18.41
N PHE A 41 -7.70 -6.75 -17.87
CA PHE A 41 -7.88 -6.94 -16.43
C PHE A 41 -6.61 -6.64 -15.64
N PHE A 42 -5.44 -7.10 -16.12
CA PHE A 42 -4.16 -6.77 -15.49
C PHE A 42 -3.84 -5.28 -15.51
N MET A 43 -4.17 -4.58 -16.61
CA MET A 43 -4.07 -3.11 -16.68
C MET A 43 -4.97 -2.43 -15.65
N GLY A 44 -6.20 -2.92 -15.48
CA GLY A 44 -7.14 -2.41 -14.48
C GLY A 44 -6.61 -2.54 -13.05
N ILE A 45 -6.16 -3.74 -12.66
CA ILE A 45 -5.56 -3.97 -11.33
C ILE A 45 -4.30 -3.12 -11.16
N SER A 46 -3.40 -3.13 -12.13
CA SER A 46 -2.16 -2.33 -12.11
C SER A 46 -2.43 -0.84 -11.89
N PHE A 47 -3.52 -0.31 -12.45
CA PHE A 47 -3.92 1.08 -12.25
C PHE A 47 -4.31 1.36 -10.79
N PHE A 48 -5.15 0.51 -10.20
CA PHE A 48 -5.57 0.67 -8.80
C PHE A 48 -4.40 0.48 -7.82
N GLU A 49 -3.50 -0.45 -8.09
CA GLU A 49 -2.29 -0.64 -7.28
C GLU A 49 -1.35 0.55 -7.36
N ALA A 50 -1.16 1.11 -8.56
CA ALA A 50 -0.37 2.33 -8.73
C ALA A 50 -1.00 3.52 -8.01
N MET A 51 -2.34 3.64 -8.04
CA MET A 51 -3.07 4.65 -7.26
C MET A 51 -2.92 4.45 -5.76
N SER A 52 -3.03 3.21 -5.28
CA SER A 52 -2.82 2.87 -3.87
C SER A 52 -1.41 3.22 -3.43
N PHE A 53 -0.41 2.86 -4.23
CA PHE A 53 1.00 3.18 -3.97
C PHE A 53 1.23 4.69 -3.91
N ALA A 54 0.74 5.43 -4.91
CA ALA A 54 0.82 6.89 -4.93
C ALA A 54 0.12 7.54 -3.71
N ALA A 55 -1.05 7.03 -3.33
CA ALA A 55 -1.75 7.45 -2.13
C ALA A 55 -0.93 7.16 -0.86
N GLY A 56 -0.25 6.02 -0.79
CA GLY A 56 0.67 5.67 0.30
C GLY A 56 1.85 6.65 0.41
N ILE A 57 2.47 7.04 -0.71
CA ILE A 57 3.53 8.05 -0.73
C ILE A 57 2.99 9.39 -0.22
N CYS A 58 1.86 9.84 -0.76
CA CYS A 58 1.25 11.10 -0.33
C CYS A 58 0.87 11.04 1.16
N PHE A 59 0.33 9.92 1.64
CA PHE A 59 0.02 9.72 3.05
C PHE A 59 1.27 9.87 3.91
N LEU A 60 2.38 9.22 3.54
CA LEU A 60 3.64 9.36 4.27
C LEU A 60 4.11 10.83 4.33
N LEU A 61 4.09 11.53 3.21
CA LEU A 61 4.58 12.91 3.14
C LEU A 61 3.69 13.91 3.89
N PHE A 62 2.37 13.79 3.75
CA PHE A 62 1.43 14.80 4.23
C PHE A 62 0.81 14.48 5.60
N ALA A 63 0.73 13.21 6.00
CA ALA A 63 0.20 12.85 7.32
C ALA A 63 1.27 12.95 8.42
N TRP A 64 2.56 12.76 8.10
CA TRP A 64 3.64 12.83 9.09
C TRP A 64 3.70 14.14 9.90
N PRO A 65 3.60 15.34 9.29
CA PRO A 65 3.61 16.59 10.05
C PRO A 65 2.39 16.75 10.98
N LEU A 66 1.27 16.13 10.64
CA LEU A 66 0.05 16.14 11.46
C LEU A 66 0.21 15.20 12.67
N LEU A 67 0.88 14.06 12.46
CA LEU A 67 1.14 13.08 13.52
C LEU A 67 1.96 13.66 14.67
N LYS A 68 2.92 14.53 14.36
CA LYS A 68 3.75 15.24 15.36
C LYS A 68 2.93 16.11 16.33
N LYS A 69 1.68 16.44 15.99
CA LYS A 69 0.77 17.27 16.80
C LYS A 69 -0.14 16.44 17.71
N VAL A 70 -0.19 15.13 17.55
CA VAL A 70 -1.08 14.22 18.30
C VAL A 70 -0.44 13.81 19.64
N SER A 71 -1.26 13.73 20.69
CA SER A 71 -0.99 13.47 22.13
C SER A 71 0.28 12.67 22.49
N LYS A 72 0.99 13.12 23.53
CA LYS A 72 2.21 12.49 24.08
C LYS A 72 2.01 11.08 24.68
N LYS A 73 0.77 10.67 25.01
CA LYS A 73 0.51 9.47 25.82
C LYS A 73 0.63 8.13 25.07
N SER A 74 0.49 8.12 23.74
CA SER A 74 0.51 6.87 22.94
C SER A 74 1.30 7.01 21.63
N LYS A 75 2.46 7.70 21.69
CA LYS A 75 3.26 8.00 20.49
C LYS A 75 3.61 6.75 19.68
N ASP A 76 3.96 5.66 20.34
CA ASP A 76 4.39 4.43 19.66
C ASP A 76 3.24 3.79 18.89
N LEU A 77 2.06 3.66 19.50
CA LEU A 77 0.89 3.10 18.82
C LEU A 77 0.44 3.97 17.64
N VAL A 78 0.53 5.30 17.76
CA VAL A 78 0.21 6.22 16.64
C VAL A 78 1.22 6.06 15.50
N ILE A 79 2.52 5.95 15.80
CA ILE A 79 3.57 5.71 14.79
C ILE A 79 3.36 4.34 14.13
N LEU A 80 3.14 3.29 14.91
CA LEU A 80 2.88 1.94 14.39
C LEU A 80 1.64 1.92 13.49
N THR A 81 0.57 2.61 13.88
CA THR A 81 -0.65 2.72 13.05
C THR A 81 -0.38 3.47 11.75
N TYR A 82 0.37 4.57 11.82
CA TYR A 82 0.77 5.32 10.64
C TYR A 82 1.60 4.48 9.67
N LEU A 83 2.61 3.76 10.16
CA LEU A 83 3.40 2.86 9.32
C LEU A 83 2.56 1.72 8.76
N SER A 84 1.62 1.18 9.55
CA SER A 84 0.70 0.13 9.13
C SER A 84 -0.22 0.58 7.99
N ILE A 85 -0.78 1.79 8.08
CA ILE A 85 -1.60 2.38 7.00
C ILE A 85 -0.76 2.60 5.76
N ALA A 86 0.44 3.18 5.92
CA ALA A 86 1.34 3.43 4.79
C ALA A 86 1.72 2.12 4.09
N TRP A 87 2.10 1.10 4.85
CA TRP A 87 2.43 -0.22 4.32
C TRP A 87 1.23 -0.84 3.59
N SER A 88 0.04 -0.79 4.18
CA SER A 88 -1.19 -1.31 3.58
C SER A 88 -1.56 -0.67 2.24
N LEU A 89 -1.11 0.57 2.00
CA LEU A 89 -1.29 1.28 0.73
C LEU A 89 -0.17 0.98 -0.28
N LEU A 90 1.08 0.94 0.20
CA LEU A 90 2.28 0.82 -0.63
C LEU A 90 2.56 -0.61 -1.08
N SER A 91 2.18 -1.61 -0.30
CA SER A 91 2.70 -2.97 -0.47
C SER A 91 2.12 -3.71 -1.69
N TRP A 92 0.94 -3.34 -2.17
CA TRP A 92 0.26 -4.04 -3.27
C TRP A 92 1.03 -3.96 -4.60
N TRP A 93 1.49 -2.76 -4.98
CA TRP A 93 2.22 -2.59 -6.23
C TRP A 93 3.51 -3.43 -6.33
N PRO A 94 4.44 -3.42 -5.36
CA PRO A 94 5.61 -4.29 -5.42
C PRO A 94 5.25 -5.77 -5.23
N HIS A 95 4.19 -6.10 -4.48
CA HIS A 95 3.72 -7.48 -4.31
C HIS A 95 3.33 -8.12 -5.64
N ASP A 96 2.40 -7.50 -6.38
CA ASP A 96 1.88 -8.05 -7.63
C ASP A 96 2.93 -8.05 -8.74
N ARG A 97 3.83 -7.04 -8.74
CA ARG A 97 4.98 -7.01 -9.65
C ARG A 97 5.99 -8.12 -9.37
N LEU A 98 6.23 -8.45 -8.11
CA LEU A 98 7.10 -9.56 -7.74
C LEU A 98 6.49 -10.89 -8.15
N HIS A 99 5.16 -11.08 -7.98
CA HIS A 99 4.44 -12.24 -8.52
C HIS A 99 4.68 -12.40 -10.02
N ALA A 100 4.46 -11.33 -10.79
CA ALA A 100 4.68 -11.36 -12.23
C ALA A 100 6.14 -11.65 -12.62
N HIS A 101 7.10 -11.22 -11.80
CA HIS A 101 8.53 -11.40 -12.02
C HIS A 101 9.01 -12.82 -11.76
N VAL A 102 8.55 -13.44 -10.67
CA VAL A 102 9.02 -14.78 -10.26
C VAL A 102 8.32 -15.91 -11.01
N GLY A 103 7.11 -15.67 -11.52
CA GLY A 103 6.32 -16.68 -12.24
C GLY A 103 6.09 -17.92 -11.38
N ASP A 104 6.38 -19.10 -11.93
CA ASP A 104 6.11 -20.40 -11.29
C ASP A 104 7.18 -20.85 -10.27
N ASN A 105 8.11 -19.98 -9.87
CA ASN A 105 9.12 -20.30 -8.86
C ASN A 105 8.48 -20.32 -7.45
N LEU A 106 8.05 -21.51 -7.02
CA LEU A 106 7.37 -21.73 -5.74
C LEU A 106 8.19 -21.28 -4.52
N ASP A 107 9.51 -21.47 -4.52
CA ASP A 107 10.36 -21.05 -3.39
C ASP A 107 10.33 -19.53 -3.25
N SER A 108 10.42 -18.81 -4.36
CA SER A 108 10.32 -17.34 -4.37
C SER A 108 8.92 -16.86 -4.00
N LEU A 109 7.88 -17.55 -4.48
CA LEU A 109 6.49 -17.25 -4.15
C LEU A 109 6.25 -17.36 -2.65
N ILE A 110 6.73 -18.40 -1.97
CA ILE A 110 6.56 -18.54 -0.51
C ILE A 110 7.12 -17.32 0.23
N TRP A 111 8.30 -16.83 -0.17
CA TRP A 111 8.89 -15.64 0.44
C TRP A 111 8.05 -14.38 0.19
N ILE A 112 7.51 -14.22 -1.02
CA ILE A 112 6.60 -13.12 -1.35
C ILE A 112 5.34 -13.21 -0.47
N GLU A 113 4.70 -14.37 -0.43
CA GLU A 113 3.48 -14.61 0.34
C GLU A 113 3.68 -14.24 1.81
N TYR A 114 4.72 -14.78 2.46
CA TYR A 114 4.98 -14.49 3.86
C TYR A 114 5.39 -13.04 4.11
N SER A 115 6.22 -12.45 3.25
CA SER A 115 6.72 -11.08 3.47
C SER A 115 5.60 -10.05 3.34
N PHE A 116 4.67 -10.24 2.42
CA PHE A 116 3.58 -9.30 2.16
C PHE A 116 2.32 -9.60 2.96
N HIS A 117 1.82 -10.85 2.96
CA HIS A 117 0.55 -11.16 3.61
C HIS A 117 0.66 -11.13 5.12
N VAL A 118 1.71 -11.72 5.70
CA VAL A 118 1.87 -11.74 7.17
C VAL A 118 2.07 -10.32 7.69
N SER A 119 2.87 -9.50 7.01
CA SER A 119 3.05 -8.10 7.40
C SER A 119 1.78 -7.26 7.25
N LEU A 120 0.95 -7.52 6.23
CA LEU A 120 -0.37 -6.90 6.07
C LEU A 120 -1.36 -7.33 7.17
N ILE A 121 -1.34 -8.60 7.58
CA ILE A 121 -2.15 -9.09 8.71
C ILE A 121 -1.75 -8.35 9.99
N PHE A 122 -0.45 -8.24 10.28
CA PHE A 122 0.01 -7.47 11.43
C PHE A 122 -0.38 -5.99 11.34
N ALA A 123 -0.24 -5.37 10.17
CA ALA A 123 -0.67 -3.99 9.95
C ALA A 123 -2.17 -3.80 10.23
N ALA A 124 -3.02 -4.73 9.77
CA ALA A 124 -4.46 -4.71 10.03
C ALA A 124 -4.78 -4.84 11.52
N VAL A 125 -4.09 -5.74 12.24
CA VAL A 125 -4.25 -5.90 13.70
C VAL A 125 -3.88 -4.61 14.44
N VAL A 126 -2.76 -3.97 14.09
CA VAL A 126 -2.34 -2.70 14.69
C VAL A 126 -3.37 -1.61 14.46
N ILE A 127 -3.87 -1.47 13.22
CA ILE A 127 -4.90 -0.49 12.87
C ILE A 127 -6.18 -0.75 13.68
N GLY A 128 -6.64 -1.99 13.74
CA GLY A 128 -7.83 -2.38 14.51
C GLY A 128 -7.68 -2.08 16.01
N TYR A 129 -6.52 -2.41 16.59
CA TYR A 129 -6.23 -2.14 18.00
C TYR A 129 -6.17 -0.63 18.32
N PHE A 130 -5.61 0.18 17.41
CA PHE A 130 -5.63 1.63 17.54
C PHE A 130 -7.06 2.17 17.54
N PHE A 131 -7.89 1.74 16.58
CA PHE A 131 -9.30 2.16 16.53
C PHE A 131 -10.07 1.75 17.78
N TYR A 132 -9.88 0.52 18.26
CA TYR A 132 -10.48 0.03 19.51
C TYR A 132 -10.11 0.93 20.69
N THR A 133 -8.82 1.26 20.85
CA THR A 133 -8.33 2.13 21.93
C THR A 133 -8.96 3.51 21.86
N VAL A 134 -9.04 4.11 20.67
CA VAL A 134 -9.64 5.44 20.47
C VAL A 134 -11.14 5.44 20.83
N ILE A 135 -11.88 4.39 20.46
CA ILE A 135 -13.31 4.25 20.80
C ILE A 135 -13.49 4.10 22.31
N LEU A 136 -12.68 3.24 22.94
CA LEU A 136 -12.72 3.02 24.39
C LEU A 136 -12.46 4.32 25.17
N GLU A 137 -11.43 5.08 24.79
CA GLU A 137 -11.12 6.38 25.41
C GLU A 137 -12.24 7.42 25.25
N ARG A 138 -13.00 7.36 24.17
CA ARG A 138 -14.15 8.26 23.95
C ARG A 138 -15.37 7.88 24.78
N ASN A 139 -15.59 6.58 25.03
CA ASN A 139 -16.73 6.09 25.80
C ASN A 139 -16.50 6.18 27.33
N LEU A 140 -15.25 6.31 27.78
CA LEU A 140 -14.89 6.47 29.19
C LEU A 140 -14.82 7.94 29.65
N LYS A 141 -15.03 8.90 28.74
CA LYS A 141 -15.08 10.35 29.01
C LYS A 141 -16.50 10.85 28.96
#